data_AF-A0A937Q9J3-F1
#
_entry.id   AF-A0A937Q9J3-F1
#
_cell.length_a   1.000
_cell.length_b   1.000
_cell.length_c   1.000
_cell.angle_alpha   90.00
_cell.angle_beta   90.00
_cell.angle_gamma   90.00
#
_symmetry.space_group_name_H-M   'P 1'
#
loop_
_entity.id
_entity.type
_entity.pdbx_description
1 polymer ?
#
loop_
_entity_poly.entity_id
_entity_poly.type
_entity_poly.pdbx_seq_one_letter_code
_entity_poly.pdbx_strand_id
1 'polypeptide(L)'
;MNEKSKNGVNEQVFHWDLRALRLPRLVEADPRGRHIPCTLTTRTKPLWQGSETEVPACTLSPELVEALRNAHRAGQVVRGLESAARRLANEDRGLGLVDRHSGVPRGVRVSRLLVMADDGAERFYRQMETLLRQHGPRLLALRLDVDAEAFGALIFGPGRRVRLLMLDHKEAVSAFLLALPSPLSKIG
;
A
#
# COMPACT_ATOMS: atom_id res chain seq x y z
N MET A 1 42.48 11.91 24.09
CA MET A 1 41.45 12.97 23.97
C MET A 1 41.49 13.46 22.52
N ASN A 2 40.51 13.27 21.65
CA ASN A 2 39.06 13.17 21.86
C ASN A 2 38.40 12.08 21.01
N GLU A 3 37.36 11.51 21.61
CA GLU A 3 36.40 10.55 21.08
C GLU A 3 35.39 11.18 20.10
N LYS A 4 35.03 10.37 19.09
CA LYS A 4 33.67 10.12 18.56
C LYS A 4 32.81 11.32 18.14
N SER A 5 32.68 11.49 16.82
CA SER A 5 31.38 11.82 16.21
C SER A 5 30.75 10.55 15.67
N LYS A 6 29.90 9.91 16.49
CA LYS A 6 28.91 8.95 16.01
C LYS A 6 27.79 9.76 15.35
N ASN A 7 27.79 9.82 14.02
CA ASN A 7 26.60 10.22 13.28
C ASN A 7 25.54 9.13 13.47
N GLY A 8 24.70 9.30 14.48
CA GLY A 8 23.47 8.55 14.64
C GLY A 8 22.52 8.92 13.51
N VAL A 9 22.52 8.12 12.44
CA VAL A 9 21.36 8.06 11.54
C VAL A 9 20.22 7.57 12.43
N ASN A 10 19.35 8.49 12.82
CA ASN A 10 18.15 8.18 13.57
C ASN A 10 17.20 7.47 12.59
N GLU A 11 17.45 6.20 12.32
CA GLU A 11 16.47 5.28 11.73
C GLU A 11 15.35 5.15 12.77
N GLN A 12 14.45 6.13 12.81
CA GLN A 12 13.16 5.95 13.42
C GLN A 12 12.48 4.85 12.61
N VAL A 13 12.60 3.62 13.11
CA VAL A 13 11.92 2.45 12.56
C VAL A 13 10.43 2.75 12.66
N PHE A 14 9.81 3.08 11.52
CA PHE A 14 8.38 3.31 11.47
C PHE A 14 7.68 1.99 11.82
N HIS A 15 6.91 2.02 12.91
CA HIS A 15 6.03 0.91 13.25
C HIS A 15 4.76 1.03 12.40
N TRP A 16 4.53 0.02 11.56
CA TRP A 16 3.39 -0.03 10.66
C TRP A 16 2.11 -0.36 11.43
N ASP A 17 1.37 0.67 11.85
CA ASP A 17 0.06 0.52 12.51
C ASP A 17 -1.07 1.03 11.59
N LEU A 18 -1.90 0.09 11.13
CA LEU A 18 -3.06 0.36 10.27
C LEU A 18 -4.06 1.34 10.92
N ARG A 19 -4.16 1.38 12.25
CA ARG A 19 -5.10 2.24 12.98
C ARG A 19 -4.63 3.69 13.04
N ALA A 20 -3.33 3.92 12.96
CA ALA A 20 -2.72 5.25 12.99
C ALA A 20 -2.63 5.90 11.60
N LEU A 21 -2.87 5.14 10.52
CA LEU A 21 -2.77 5.65 9.15
C LEU A 21 -3.86 6.69 8.84
N ARG A 22 -3.44 7.77 8.20
CA ARG A 22 -4.36 8.76 7.63
C ARG A 22 -4.67 8.38 6.19
N LEU A 23 -5.94 8.20 5.88
CA LEU A 23 -6.41 7.80 4.55
C LEU A 23 -6.41 8.99 3.60
N PRO A 24 -6.43 8.82 2.26
CA PRO A 24 -6.59 9.94 1.34
C PRO A 24 -7.79 10.82 1.71
N ARG A 25 -7.67 12.15 1.54
CA ARG A 25 -8.76 13.09 1.88
C ARG A 25 -10.08 12.77 1.19
N LEU A 26 -10.01 12.27 -0.04
CA LEU A 26 -11.20 11.86 -0.80
C LEU A 26 -11.93 10.69 -0.16
N VAL A 27 -11.19 9.76 0.44
CA VAL A 27 -11.79 8.68 1.24
C VAL A 27 -12.42 9.27 2.49
N GLU A 28 -11.68 10.10 3.24
CA GLU A 28 -12.20 10.67 4.50
C GLU A 28 -13.42 11.58 4.34
N ALA A 29 -13.55 12.24 3.18
CA ALA A 29 -14.69 13.10 2.86
C ALA A 29 -15.89 12.33 2.28
N ASP A 30 -15.69 11.13 1.74
CA ASP A 30 -16.78 10.32 1.18
C ASP A 30 -17.57 9.65 2.33
N PRO A 31 -18.93 9.69 2.32
CA PRO A 31 -19.75 9.00 3.32
C PRO A 31 -19.43 7.50 3.45
N ARG A 32 -19.06 6.83 2.35
CA ARG A 32 -18.60 5.43 2.34
C ARG A 32 -17.24 5.28 3.01
N GLY A 33 -16.41 6.31 3.04
CA GLY A 33 -15.10 6.28 3.69
C GLY A 33 -15.11 5.93 5.18
N ARG A 34 -16.25 6.14 5.87
CA ARG A 34 -16.39 5.91 7.32
C ARG A 34 -16.13 4.48 7.75
N HIS A 35 -16.42 3.49 6.89
CA HIS A 35 -16.22 2.08 7.23
C HIS A 35 -14.83 1.56 6.85
N ILE A 36 -14.06 2.30 6.04
CA ILE A 36 -12.78 1.82 5.51
C ILE A 36 -11.77 1.47 6.61
N PRO A 37 -11.55 2.28 7.67
CA PRO A 37 -10.65 1.87 8.75
C PRO A 37 -11.06 0.53 9.38
N CYS A 38 -12.36 0.33 9.62
CA CYS A 38 -12.89 -0.92 10.15
C CYS A 38 -12.65 -2.09 9.19
N THR A 39 -12.93 -1.93 7.89
CA THR A 39 -12.66 -2.95 6.87
C THR A 39 -11.18 -3.34 6.83
N LEU A 40 -10.28 -2.36 6.86
CA LEU A 40 -8.83 -2.60 6.83
C LEU A 40 -8.32 -3.36 8.06
N THR A 41 -8.97 -3.21 9.21
CA THR A 41 -8.58 -3.87 10.47
C THR A 41 -9.37 -5.15 10.78
N THR A 42 -10.45 -5.45 10.05
CA THR A 42 -11.33 -6.59 10.36
C THR A 42 -10.69 -7.92 10.03
N ARG A 43 -10.01 -8.01 8.87
CA ARG A 43 -9.34 -9.22 8.41
C ARG A 43 -7.91 -8.87 8.04
N THR A 44 -7.01 -9.03 9.00
CA THR A 44 -5.57 -8.87 8.78
C THR A 44 -4.88 -10.22 8.74
N LYS A 45 -3.72 -10.27 8.09
CA LYS A 45 -2.80 -11.41 8.11
C LYS A 45 -1.38 -10.87 8.31
N PRO A 46 -0.49 -11.60 9.00
CA PRO A 46 0.92 -11.25 8.99
C PRO A 46 1.45 -11.32 7.56
N LEU A 47 2.34 -10.39 7.20
CA LEU A 47 2.86 -10.31 5.85
C LEU A 47 3.62 -11.58 5.43
N TRP A 48 4.32 -12.21 6.38
CA TRP A 48 4.95 -13.52 6.29
C TRP A 48 5.01 -14.19 7.68
N GLN A 49 5.39 -15.48 7.72
CA GLN A 49 5.44 -16.28 8.95
C GLN A 49 6.44 -15.73 9.97
N GLY A 50 5.97 -15.02 10.99
CA GLY A 50 6.82 -14.38 12.01
C GLY A 50 7.01 -12.87 11.82
N SER A 51 6.27 -12.25 10.89
CA SER A 51 6.20 -10.79 10.78
C SER A 51 5.25 -10.22 11.84
N GLU A 52 5.68 -9.14 12.50
CA GLU A 52 4.79 -8.28 13.33
C GLU A 52 3.96 -7.32 12.46
N THR A 53 4.31 -7.17 11.18
CA THR A 53 3.60 -6.31 10.25
C THR A 53 2.35 -7.03 9.73
N GLU A 54 1.20 -6.60 10.19
CA GLU A 54 -0.09 -7.05 9.67
C GLU A 54 -0.56 -6.23 8.47
N VAL A 55 -1.08 -6.93 7.47
CA VAL A 55 -1.71 -6.30 6.30
C VAL A 55 -3.17 -6.74 6.18
N PRO A 56 -4.08 -5.85 5.74
CA PRO A 56 -5.43 -6.22 5.37
C PRO A 56 -5.41 -7.31 4.29
N ALA A 57 -6.28 -8.30 4.44
CA ALA A 57 -6.53 -9.32 3.45
C ALA A 57 -8.00 -9.26 3.02
N CYS A 58 -8.26 -9.11 1.73
CA CYS A 58 -9.62 -9.13 1.20
C CYS A 58 -9.76 -10.07 0.00
N THR A 59 -10.97 -10.58 -0.16
CA THR A 59 -11.35 -11.32 -1.36
C THR A 59 -11.55 -10.33 -2.49
N LEU A 60 -11.11 -10.71 -3.69
CA LEU A 60 -11.28 -9.88 -4.86
C LEU A 60 -12.76 -9.75 -5.24
N SER A 61 -13.23 -8.53 -5.48
CA SER A 61 -14.59 -8.24 -5.94
C SER A 61 -14.59 -7.59 -7.32
N PRO A 62 -15.71 -7.60 -8.05
CA PRO A 62 -15.83 -6.90 -9.34
C PRO A 62 -15.48 -5.40 -9.24
N GLU A 63 -15.86 -4.74 -8.15
CA GLU A 63 -15.60 -3.32 -7.92
C GLU A 63 -14.10 -3.05 -7.74
N LEU A 64 -13.39 -3.94 -7.02
CA LEU A 64 -11.94 -3.86 -6.88
C LEU A 64 -11.23 -4.10 -8.21
N VAL A 65 -11.69 -5.06 -9.01
CA VAL A 65 -11.15 -5.32 -10.35
C VAL A 65 -11.33 -4.10 -11.24
N GLU A 66 -12.51 -3.50 -11.27
CA GLU A 66 -12.77 -2.31 -12.07
C GLU A 66 -11.95 -1.10 -11.59
N ALA A 67 -11.78 -0.90 -10.29
CA ALA A 67 -10.90 0.14 -9.74
C ALA A 67 -9.45 -0.04 -10.22
N LEU A 68 -8.92 -1.28 -10.20
CA LEU A 68 -7.58 -1.60 -10.68
C LEU A 68 -7.43 -1.43 -12.20
N ARG A 69 -8.44 -1.85 -12.98
CA ARG A 69 -8.45 -1.66 -14.44
C ARG A 69 -8.51 -0.19 -14.82
N ASN A 70 -9.31 0.61 -14.11
CA ASN A 70 -9.38 2.06 -14.30
C ASN A 70 -8.03 2.71 -14.01
N ALA A 71 -7.40 2.36 -12.89
CA ALA A 71 -6.06 2.85 -12.57
C ALA A 71 -5.03 2.43 -13.65
N HIS A 72 -5.12 1.20 -14.15
CA HIS A 72 -4.23 0.73 -15.22
C HIS A 72 -4.43 1.52 -16.52
N ARG A 73 -5.67 1.69 -16.98
CA ARG A 73 -6.01 2.50 -18.16
C ARG A 73 -5.54 3.95 -18.04
N ALA A 74 -5.59 4.50 -16.83
CA ALA A 74 -5.11 5.85 -16.54
C ALA A 74 -3.57 5.96 -16.40
N GLY A 75 -2.82 4.86 -16.54
CA GLY A 75 -1.37 4.86 -16.36
C GLY A 75 -0.91 5.06 -14.91
N GLN A 76 -1.78 4.79 -13.93
CA GLN A 76 -1.57 5.04 -12.50
C GLN A 76 -1.18 3.76 -11.73
N VAL A 77 -0.62 2.78 -12.44
CA VAL A 77 -0.25 1.47 -11.90
C VAL A 77 1.21 1.18 -12.23
N VAL A 78 1.94 0.72 -11.22
CA VAL A 78 3.29 0.21 -11.36
C VAL A 78 3.29 -1.29 -11.07
N ARG A 79 3.82 -2.09 -11.99
CA ARG A 79 3.88 -3.56 -11.86
C ARG A 79 5.21 -4.02 -11.28
N GLY A 80 5.13 -4.90 -10.29
CA GLY A 80 6.29 -5.58 -9.70
C GLY A 80 7.03 -4.77 -8.65
N LEU A 81 7.73 -5.50 -7.77
CA LEU A 81 8.43 -4.96 -6.61
C LEU A 81 9.54 -3.98 -6.98
N GLU A 82 10.42 -4.34 -7.90
CA GLU A 82 11.56 -3.50 -8.26
C GLU A 82 11.12 -2.14 -8.83
N SER A 83 10.11 -2.14 -9.69
CA SER A 83 9.55 -0.91 -10.26
C SER A 83 8.85 -0.06 -9.20
N ALA A 84 8.10 -0.68 -8.28
CA ALA A 84 7.48 0.03 -7.17
C ALA A 84 8.53 0.67 -6.25
N ALA A 85 9.55 -0.09 -5.85
CA ALA A 85 10.65 0.40 -5.02
C ALA A 85 11.39 1.56 -5.68
N ARG A 86 11.73 1.43 -6.97
CA ARG A 86 12.38 2.51 -7.74
C ARG A 86 11.50 3.77 -7.80
N ARG A 87 10.19 3.61 -8.03
CA ARG A 87 9.24 4.72 -8.10
C ARG A 87 9.13 5.44 -6.76
N LEU A 88 9.03 4.71 -5.65
CA LEU A 88 8.97 5.26 -4.30
C LEU A 88 10.29 5.95 -3.91
N ALA A 89 11.44 5.34 -4.22
CA ALA A 89 12.75 5.96 -3.96
C ALA A 89 12.97 7.26 -4.77
N ASN A 90 12.43 7.35 -6.00
CA ASN A 90 12.46 8.59 -6.77
C ASN A 90 11.57 9.68 -6.15
N GLU A 91 10.40 9.30 -5.61
CA GLU A 91 9.50 10.22 -4.93
C GLU A 91 10.10 10.76 -3.63
N ASP A 92 10.68 9.90 -2.78
CA ASP A 92 11.31 10.32 -1.53
C ASP A 92 12.45 11.30 -1.76
N ARG A 93 13.25 11.08 -2.82
CA ARG A 93 14.27 12.05 -3.25
C ARG A 93 13.67 13.39 -3.62
N GLY A 94 12.53 13.40 -4.33
CA GLY A 94 11.81 14.63 -4.67
C GLY A 94 11.20 15.34 -3.45
N LEU A 95 10.58 14.59 -2.53
CA LEU A 95 10.01 15.12 -1.30
C LEU A 95 11.10 15.69 -0.38
N GLY A 96 12.24 15.00 -0.24
CA GLY A 96 13.36 15.46 0.56
C GLY A 96 13.96 16.78 0.06
N LEU A 97 13.85 17.10 -1.23
CA LEU A 97 14.25 18.40 -1.78
C LEU A 97 13.24 19.50 -1.42
N VAL A 98 11.94 19.19 -1.44
CA VAL A 98 10.86 20.15 -1.13
C VAL A 98 10.74 20.40 0.37
N ASP A 99 10.80 19.37 1.20
CA ASP A 99 10.63 19.50 2.66
C ASP A 99 11.76 20.31 3.30
N ARG A 100 12.97 20.28 2.73
CA ARG A 100 14.09 21.17 3.10
C ARG A 100 13.78 22.66 2.91
N HIS A 101 12.80 23.01 2.07
CA HIS A 101 12.41 24.40 1.82
C HIS A 101 11.20 24.85 2.65
N SER A 102 10.39 23.93 3.17
CA SER A 102 9.08 24.27 3.76
C SER A 102 8.97 24.17 5.28
N GLY A 103 9.96 23.61 6.00
CA GLY A 103 10.08 23.71 7.47
C GLY A 103 8.93 23.13 8.32
N VAL A 104 7.85 22.63 7.72
CA VAL A 104 6.66 22.11 8.40
C VAL A 104 6.50 20.61 8.09
N PRO A 105 6.47 19.72 9.10
CA PRO A 105 6.14 18.32 8.89
C PRO A 105 4.68 18.23 8.41
N ARG A 106 4.49 18.04 7.10
CA ARG A 106 3.15 17.82 6.53
C ARG A 106 2.61 16.51 7.09
N GLY A 107 1.43 16.55 7.71
CA GLY A 107 0.73 15.37 8.21
C GLY A 107 0.71 14.26 7.16
N VAL A 108 1.44 13.19 7.45
CA VAL A 108 1.74 12.13 6.49
C VAL A 108 0.49 11.28 6.29
N ARG A 109 0.12 11.05 5.03
CA ARG A 109 -1.13 10.43 4.63
C ARG A 109 -0.85 9.40 3.55
N VAL A 110 -1.64 8.32 3.55
CA VAL A 110 -1.60 7.30 2.52
C VAL A 110 -1.85 7.95 1.16
N SER A 111 -0.88 7.84 0.26
CA SER A 111 -0.94 8.31 -1.12
C SER A 111 -0.60 7.21 -2.11
N ARG A 112 -0.09 6.08 -1.62
CA ARG A 112 0.32 4.91 -2.39
C ARG A 112 -0.26 3.65 -1.77
N LEU A 113 -0.63 2.70 -2.63
CA LEU A 113 -1.18 1.42 -2.22
C LEU A 113 -0.47 0.29 -2.94
N LEU A 114 0.06 -0.67 -2.19
CA LEU A 114 0.58 -1.94 -2.67
C LEU A 114 -0.54 -2.98 -2.61
N VAL A 115 -0.85 -3.61 -3.74
CA VAL A 115 -1.83 -4.67 -3.87
C VAL A 115 -1.10 -5.94 -4.29
N MET A 116 -1.13 -6.96 -3.42
CA MET A 116 -0.34 -8.18 -3.57
C MET A 116 -1.22 -9.40 -3.83
N ALA A 117 -0.73 -10.32 -4.65
CA ALA A 117 -1.25 -11.68 -4.73
C ALA A 117 -0.87 -12.47 -3.46
N ASP A 118 -1.55 -13.60 -3.23
CA ASP A 118 -1.34 -14.45 -2.07
C ASP A 118 -0.40 -15.65 -2.27
N ASP A 119 0.11 -15.87 -3.49
CA ASP A 119 1.02 -16.97 -3.84
C ASP A 119 2.50 -16.55 -3.85
N GLY A 120 2.84 -15.47 -3.16
CA GLY A 120 4.21 -14.98 -3.04
C GLY A 120 5.09 -15.92 -2.24
N ALA A 121 6.36 -16.06 -2.63
CA ALA A 121 7.36 -16.70 -1.78
C ALA A 121 7.65 -15.81 -0.56
N GLU A 122 8.05 -16.40 0.57
CA GLU A 122 8.33 -15.64 1.80
C GLU A 122 9.34 -14.51 1.59
N ARG A 123 10.41 -14.76 0.81
CA ARG A 123 11.42 -13.75 0.45
C ARG A 123 10.81 -12.49 -0.18
N PHE A 124 9.76 -12.65 -0.97
CA PHE A 124 9.07 -11.54 -1.61
C PHE A 124 8.33 -10.70 -0.55
N TYR A 125 7.60 -11.35 0.36
CA TYR A 125 6.91 -10.66 1.46
C TYR A 125 7.86 -9.99 2.45
N ARG A 126 9.05 -10.54 2.71
CA ARG A 126 10.10 -9.87 3.50
C ARG A 126 10.59 -8.57 2.84
N GLN A 127 10.76 -8.59 1.52
CA GLN A 127 11.12 -7.37 0.77
C GLN A 127 9.97 -6.35 0.80
N MET A 128 8.71 -6.80 0.76
CA MET A 128 7.55 -5.92 0.94
C MET A 128 7.55 -5.26 2.33
N GLU A 129 7.86 -6.01 3.39
CA GLU A 129 7.94 -5.46 4.74
C GLU A 129 9.01 -4.36 4.84
N THR A 130 10.17 -4.62 4.23
CA THR A 130 11.27 -3.65 4.16
C THR A 130 10.79 -2.35 3.50
N LEU A 131 10.05 -2.48 2.39
CA LEU A 131 9.50 -1.35 1.66
C LEU A 131 8.47 -0.56 2.49
N LEU A 132 7.60 -1.24 3.25
CA LEU A 132 6.62 -0.60 4.14
C LEU A 132 7.29 0.17 5.28
N ARG A 133 8.30 -0.43 5.92
CA ARG A 133 9.06 0.22 6.99
C ARG A 133 9.84 1.43 6.48
N GLN A 134 10.37 1.36 5.26
CA GLN A 134 11.14 2.44 4.65
C GLN A 134 10.29 3.65 4.27
N HIS A 135 9.12 3.45 3.66
CA HIS A 135 8.27 4.54 3.15
C HIS A 135 7.18 4.99 4.12
N GLY A 136 7.01 4.25 5.22
CA GLY A 136 6.22 4.64 6.37
C GLY A 136 4.76 5.00 6.04
N PRO A 137 4.16 6.01 6.69
CA PRO A 137 2.71 6.21 6.71
C PRO A 137 2.07 6.62 5.38
N ARG A 138 2.86 6.80 4.30
CA ARG A 138 2.35 7.12 2.95
C ARG A 138 1.96 5.89 2.14
N LEU A 139 2.44 4.72 2.53
CA LEU A 139 2.37 3.52 1.71
C LEU A 139 1.53 2.42 2.37
N LEU A 140 0.25 2.32 2.02
CA LEU A 140 -0.59 1.19 2.47
C LEU A 140 -0.24 -0.08 1.68
N ALA A 141 -0.33 -1.24 2.33
CA ALA A 141 -0.32 -2.53 1.65
C ALA A 141 -1.62 -3.29 1.91
N LEU A 142 -2.03 -4.11 0.94
CA LEU A 142 -3.17 -5.00 1.01
C LEU A 142 -2.86 -6.28 0.24
N ARG A 143 -3.36 -7.41 0.75
CA ARG A 143 -3.26 -8.72 0.10
C ARG A 143 -4.62 -9.15 -0.44
N LEU A 144 -4.65 -9.56 -1.69
CA LEU A 144 -5.81 -10.14 -2.34
C LEU A 144 -5.74 -11.66 -2.26
N ASP A 145 -6.88 -12.29 -2.01
CA ASP A 145 -7.08 -13.75 -2.01
C ASP A 145 -7.13 -14.27 -3.46
N VAL A 146 -6.00 -14.16 -4.16
CA VAL A 146 -5.84 -14.50 -5.58
C VAL A 146 -4.38 -14.80 -5.87
N ASP A 147 -4.12 -15.82 -6.68
CA ASP A 147 -2.78 -16.10 -7.16
C ASP A 147 -2.31 -15.07 -8.20
N ALA A 148 -1.02 -15.02 -8.44
CA ALA A 148 -0.45 -14.04 -9.36
C ALA A 148 -0.84 -14.23 -10.83
N GLU A 149 -1.22 -15.43 -11.26
CA GLU A 149 -1.63 -15.69 -12.64
C GLU A 149 -3.03 -15.12 -12.88
N ALA A 150 -3.98 -15.49 -12.04
CA ALA A 150 -5.33 -14.94 -12.04
C ALA A 150 -5.30 -13.42 -11.86
N PHE A 151 -4.48 -12.91 -10.93
CA PHE A 151 -4.36 -11.47 -10.71
C PHE A 151 -3.86 -10.72 -11.95
N GLY A 152 -2.84 -11.27 -12.62
CA GLY A 152 -2.32 -10.66 -13.82
C GLY A 152 -3.27 -10.77 -15.01
N ALA A 153 -3.97 -11.89 -15.15
CA ALA A 153 -4.96 -12.10 -16.20
C ALA A 153 -6.11 -11.07 -16.14
N LEU A 154 -6.58 -10.76 -14.93
CA LEU A 154 -7.68 -9.83 -14.70
C LEU A 154 -7.38 -8.39 -15.11
N ILE A 155 -6.11 -7.97 -14.98
CA ILE A 155 -5.68 -6.58 -15.20
C ILE A 155 -5.01 -6.40 -16.57
N PHE A 156 -4.19 -7.36 -17.01
CA PHE A 156 -3.33 -7.24 -18.19
C PHE A 156 -3.66 -8.24 -19.30
N GLY A 157 -4.66 -9.10 -19.12
CA GLY A 157 -5.06 -10.12 -20.08
C GLY A 157 -4.33 -11.46 -19.91
N PRO A 158 -4.74 -12.50 -20.66
CA PRO A 158 -4.32 -13.88 -20.44
C PRO A 158 -2.80 -14.07 -20.57
N GLY A 159 -2.25 -15.02 -19.79
CA GLY A 159 -0.81 -15.34 -19.78
C GLY A 159 0.07 -14.30 -19.07
N ARG A 160 -0.53 -13.28 -18.45
CA ARG A 160 0.21 -12.29 -17.66
C ARG A 160 0.17 -12.65 -16.18
N ARG A 161 1.34 -12.69 -15.54
CA ARG A 161 1.49 -12.94 -14.09
C ARG A 161 1.89 -11.70 -13.31
N VAL A 162 1.22 -11.41 -12.20
CA VAL A 162 1.44 -10.22 -11.37
C VAL A 162 1.38 -10.59 -9.89
N ARG A 163 2.50 -10.42 -9.18
CA ARG A 163 2.53 -10.59 -7.71
C ARG A 163 2.31 -9.30 -6.94
N LEU A 164 2.61 -8.16 -7.55
CA LEU A 164 2.48 -6.83 -6.96
C LEU A 164 2.01 -5.85 -8.02
N LEU A 165 1.01 -5.06 -7.65
CA LEU A 165 0.70 -3.77 -8.26
C LEU A 165 0.82 -2.67 -7.22
N MET A 166 1.37 -1.55 -7.62
CA MET A 166 1.31 -0.33 -6.83
C MET A 166 0.39 0.67 -7.54
N LEU A 167 -0.61 1.17 -6.82
CA LEU A 167 -1.36 2.37 -7.24
C LEU A 167 -0.52 3.59 -6.84
N ASP A 168 -0.08 4.34 -7.85
CA ASP A 168 0.89 5.42 -7.65
C ASP A 168 0.25 6.82 -7.57
N HIS A 169 -1.08 6.91 -7.62
CA HIS A 169 -1.82 8.16 -7.51
C HIS A 169 -2.89 8.09 -6.40
N LYS A 170 -3.01 9.16 -5.62
CA LYS A 170 -3.99 9.26 -4.52
C LYS A 170 -5.44 9.02 -4.97
N GLU A 171 -5.77 9.38 -6.21
CA GLU A 171 -7.09 9.18 -6.81
C GLU A 171 -7.38 7.68 -7.01
N ALA A 172 -6.45 6.95 -7.61
CA ALA A 172 -6.53 5.50 -7.77
C ALA A 172 -6.59 4.79 -6.41
N VAL A 173 -5.77 5.22 -5.44
CA VAL A 173 -5.83 4.71 -4.06
C VAL A 173 -7.21 4.94 -3.45
N SER A 174 -7.78 6.14 -3.61
CA SER A 174 -9.10 6.47 -3.06
C SER A 174 -10.19 5.63 -3.70
N ALA A 175 -10.18 5.52 -5.03
CA ALA A 175 -11.15 4.71 -5.77
C ALA A 175 -11.08 3.23 -5.35
N PHE A 176 -9.88 2.68 -5.20
CA PHE A 176 -9.71 1.31 -4.73
C PHE A 176 -10.21 1.11 -3.30
N LEU A 177 -9.86 2.03 -2.38
CA LEU A 177 -10.30 1.94 -0.99
C LEU A 177 -11.83 2.03 -0.88
N LEU A 178 -12.46 2.94 -1.62
CA LEU A 178 -13.93 3.09 -1.64
C LEU A 178 -14.65 1.91 -2.31
N ALA A 179 -13.92 1.08 -3.07
CA ALA A 179 -14.43 -0.15 -3.65
C ALA A 179 -14.28 -1.36 -2.71
N LEU A 180 -13.65 -1.20 -1.55
CA LEU A 180 -13.61 -2.28 -0.55
C LEU A 180 -15.03 -2.57 -0.04
N PRO A 181 -15.38 -3.86 0.15
CA PRO A 181 -16.68 -4.21 0.67
C PRO A 181 -16.82 -3.68 2.10
N SER A 182 -18.03 -3.20 2.40
CA SER A 182 -18.39 -2.84 3.76
C SER A 182 -18.45 -4.10 4.64
N PRO A 183 -17.98 -4.05 5.89
CA PRO A 183 -17.93 -5.23 6.76
C PRO A 183 -19.34 -5.70 7.20
N LEU A 184 -20.39 -4.96 6.84
CA LEU A 184 -21.79 -5.18 7.24
C LEU A 184 -22.64 -5.93 6.20
N SER A 185 -22.05 -6.49 5.14
CA SER A 185 -22.77 -7.37 4.21
C SER A 185 -22.87 -8.80 4.76
N LYS A 186 -23.46 -8.96 5.94
CA LYS A 186 -24.17 -10.19 6.34
C LYS A 186 -25.64 -9.82 6.52
N ILE A 187 -26.36 -9.86 5.42
CA ILE A 187 -27.81 -10.00 5.37
C ILE A 187 -27.94 -11.20 4.43
N GLY A 188 -28.15 -12.41 4.93
CA GLY A 188 -29.44 -12.83 5.46
C GLY A 188 -30.15 -13.51 4.32
#